data_AF-A0A412KIL2-F1
#
_entry.id   AF-A0A412KIL2-F1
#
_cell.length_a   1.000
_cell.length_b   1.000
_cell.length_c   1.000
_cell.angle_alpha   90.00
_cell.angle_beta   90.00
_cell.angle_gamma   90.00
#
_symmetry.space_group_name_H-M   'P 1'
#
loop_
_entity.id
_entity.type
_entity.pdbx_description
1 polymer ?
#
loop_
_entity_poly.entity_id
_entity_poly.type
_entity_poly.pdbx_seq_one_letter_code
_entity_poly.pdbx_strand_id
1 'polypeptide(L)' 'MGEVKQHQPPMTIDEQIENLKNIGLIVEDEEYAKRILNDISYFRLIKAYSLNLKTNEGRYR' A
#
# COMPACT_ATOMS: atom_id res chain seq x y z
N MET A 1 1.44 18.62 -26.24
CA MET A 1 0.62 18.58 -25.01
C MET A 1 1.01 17.31 -24.27
N GLY A 2 1.60 17.43 -23.07
CA GLY A 2 2.02 16.26 -22.29
C GLY A 2 0.81 15.49 -21.79
N GLU A 3 0.88 14.17 -21.82
CA GLU A 3 -0.18 13.29 -21.33
C GLU A 3 -0.52 13.64 -19.88
N VAL A 4 -1.80 13.95 -19.62
CA VAL A 4 -2.30 14.16 -18.27
C VAL A 4 -2.24 12.81 -17.57
N LYS A 5 -1.36 12.66 -16.57
CA LYS A 5 -1.30 11.45 -15.75
C LYS A 5 -2.67 11.25 -15.11
N GLN A 6 -3.36 10.19 -15.52
CA GLN A 6 -4.64 9.85 -14.89
C GLN A 6 -4.39 9.54 -13.42
N HIS A 7 -5.17 10.18 -12.55
CA HIS A 7 -5.21 9.81 -11.15
C HIS A 7 -5.80 8.42 -11.04
N GLN A 8 -5.12 7.53 -10.31
CA GLN A 8 -5.72 6.23 -10.03
C GLN A 8 -7.02 6.43 -9.24
N PRO A 9 -8.06 5.64 -9.53
CA PRO A 9 -9.31 5.72 -8.78
C PRO A 9 -9.04 5.47 -7.29
N PRO A 10 -9.84 6.08 -6.40
CA PRO A 10 -9.71 5.83 -4.97
C PRO A 10 -9.93 4.34 -4.69
N MET A 11 -9.05 3.79 -3.88
CA MET A 11 -9.05 2.37 -3.49
C MET A 11 -9.68 2.24 -2.10
N THR A 12 -10.62 1.32 -1.95
CA THR A 12 -11.21 0.97 -0.65
C THR A 12 -10.17 0.36 0.28
N ILE A 13 -10.44 0.33 1.58
CA ILE A 13 -9.54 -0.25 2.57
C ILE A 13 -9.29 -1.74 2.30
N ASP A 14 -10.32 -2.49 1.90
CA ASP A 14 -10.18 -3.91 1.58
C ASP A 14 -9.31 -4.14 0.33
N GLU A 15 -9.51 -3.33 -0.72
CA GLU A 15 -8.66 -3.37 -1.91
C GLU A 15 -7.21 -2.99 -1.59
N GLN A 16 -6.99 -2.06 -0.65
CA GLN A 16 -5.66 -1.69 -0.18
C GLN A 16 -4.96 -2.88 0.49
N ILE A 17 -5.66 -3.61 1.37
CA ILE A 17 -5.14 -4.81 2.03
C ILE A 17 -4.78 -5.88 0.99
N GLU A 18 -5.64 -6.13 0.01
CA GLU A 18 -5.33 -7.11 -1.03
C GLU A 18 -4.15 -6.68 -1.90
N ASN A 19 -4.01 -5.39 -2.19
CA ASN A 19 -2.84 -4.89 -2.89
C ASN A 19 -1.55 -5.09 -2.07
N LEU A 20 -1.57 -4.90 -0.74
CA LEU A 20 -0.43 -5.21 0.14
C LEU A 20 -0.01 -6.68 0.04
N LYS A 21 -0.99 -7.60 0.09
CA LYS A 21 -0.73 -9.03 -0.06
C LYS A 21 -0.17 -9.37 -1.44
N ASN A 22 -0.74 -8.80 -2.50
CA ASN A 22 -0.32 -9.02 -3.88
C ASN A 22 1.13 -8.58 -4.16
N ILE A 23 1.60 -7.52 -3.50
CA ILE A 23 2.99 -7.06 -3.61
C ILE A 23 3.95 -7.78 -2.65
N GLY A 24 3.45 -8.76 -1.90
CA GLY A 24 4.23 -9.66 -1.05
C GLY A 24 4.38 -9.21 0.40
N LEU A 25 3.59 -8.23 0.89
CA LEU A 25 3.53 -8.00 2.34
C LEU A 25 2.66 -9.07 3.01
N ILE A 26 3.16 -9.59 4.11
CA ILE A 26 2.39 -10.44 5.01
C ILE A 26 1.58 -9.51 5.93
N VAL A 27 0.26 -9.71 5.95
CA VAL A 27 -0.66 -9.00 6.85
C VAL A 27 -1.21 -10.02 7.84
N GLU A 28 -0.59 -10.12 9.01
CA GLU A 28 -0.95 -11.13 10.03
C GLU A 28 -2.27 -10.77 10.75
N ASP A 29 -2.51 -9.48 10.99
CA ASP A 29 -3.73 -8.95 11.60
C ASP A 29 -4.38 -7.95 10.65
N GLU A 30 -5.36 -8.42 9.89
CA GLU A 30 -6.09 -7.59 8.93
C GLU A 30 -6.93 -6.52 9.62
N GLU A 31 -7.56 -6.81 10.75
CA GLU A 31 -8.38 -5.84 11.49
C GLU A 31 -7.54 -4.66 11.96
N TYR A 32 -6.37 -4.93 12.53
CA TYR A 32 -5.42 -3.89 12.91
C TYR A 32 -4.92 -3.11 11.69
N ALA A 33 -4.59 -3.79 10.59
CA ALA A 33 -4.16 -3.14 9.36
C ALA A 33 -5.24 -2.22 8.78
N LYS A 34 -6.52 -2.61 8.81
CA LYS A 34 -7.65 -1.76 8.37
C LYS A 34 -7.77 -0.51 9.24
N ARG A 35 -7.61 -0.63 10.56
CA ARG A 35 -7.61 0.54 11.47
C ARG A 35 -6.49 1.50 11.13
N ILE A 36 -5.27 0.99 10.95
CA ILE A 36 -4.12 1.80 10.52
C ILE A 36 -4.38 2.46 9.17
N LEU A 37 -4.91 1.76 8.17
CA LEU A 37 -5.20 2.33 6.85
C LEU A 37 -6.34 3.37 6.85
N ASN A 38 -7.24 3.32 7.84
CA ASN A 38 -8.21 4.39 8.07
C ASN A 38 -7.55 5.63 8.69
N ASP A 39 -6.59 5.43 9.60
CA ASP A 39 -5.91 6.52 10.31
C ASP A 39 -4.77 7.15 9.47
N ILE A 40 -4.11 6.36 8.62
CA ILE A 40 -3.04 6.78 7.72
C ILE A 40 -3.30 6.33 6.28
N SER A 41 -3.07 7.23 5.33
CA SER A 41 -3.15 6.90 3.90
C SER A 41 -2.25 5.72 3.52
N TYR A 42 -2.77 4.79 2.70
CA TYR A 42 -2.01 3.72 2.01
C TYR A 42 -0.69 4.19 1.39
N PHE A 43 -0.70 5.37 0.76
CA PHE A 43 0.50 5.94 0.16
C PHE A 43 1.58 6.22 1.21
N ARG A 44 1.19 6.69 2.39
CA ARG A 44 2.10 6.96 3.50
C ARG A 44 2.70 5.67 4.04
N LEU A 45 1.90 4.61 4.15
CA LEU A 45 2.38 3.27 4.53
C LEU A 45 3.48 2.77 3.57
N ILE A 46 3.21 2.83 2.26
CA ILE A 46 4.09 2.31 1.19
C ILE A 46 5.35 3.16 0.92
N LYS A 47 5.32 4.46 1.23
CA LYS A 47 6.44 5.36 0.94
C LYS A 47 7.28 5.69 2.16
N ALA A 48 6.66 5.85 3.32
CA ALA A 48 7.36 6.24 4.54
C ALA A 48 7.74 5.05 5.40
N TYR A 49 6.81 4.12 5.65
CA TYR A 49 7.02 3.05 6.62
C TYR A 49 7.60 1.77 6.01
N SER A 50 7.46 1.58 4.70
CA SER A 50 7.94 0.38 4.03
C SER A 50 9.34 0.51 3.41
N LEU A 51 10.05 1.61 3.70
CA LEU A 51 11.37 1.94 3.14
C LEU A 51 12.42 0.85 3.40
N ASN A 52 12.39 0.26 4.60
CA ASN A 52 13.32 -0.80 5.01
C ASN A 52 12.81 -2.22 4.69
N LEU A 53 11.57 -2.34 4.17
CA LEU A 53 10.94 -3.61 3.84
C LEU A 53 11.05 -3.93 2.34
N LYS A 54 11.45 -2.95 1.52
CA LYS A 54 11.65 -3.14 0.07
C LYS A 54 13.00 -3.76 -0.20
N THR A 55 12.97 -4.83 -0.98
CA THR A 55 14.12 -5.34 -1.72
C THR A 55 14.52 -4.35 -2.81
N ASN A 56 15.76 -4.49 -3.32
CA ASN A 56 16.29 -3.67 -4.42
C ASN A 56 15.44 -3.77 -5.71
N GLU A 57 14.57 -4.77 -5.82
CA GLU A 57 13.65 -4.99 -6.94
C GLU A 57 12.26 -4.33 -6.73
N GLY A 58 12.08 -3.59 -5.64
CA GLY A 58 10.82 -2.91 -5.32
C GLY A 58 9.72 -3.81 -4.75
N ARG A 59 10.04 -5.08 -4.47
CA ARG A 59 9.16 -6.07 -3.81
C ARG A 59 9.43 -6.15 -2.32
N TYR A 60 8.48 -6.67 -1.54
CA TYR A 60 8.62 -6.87 -0.10
C TYR A 60 9.07 -8.31 0.22
N ARG A 61 9.76 -8.49 1.35
CA ARG A 61 10.21 -9.78 1.91
C ARG A 61 9.79 -9.90 3.36
#